data_AF-A0A1Q3W9Q9-F1
#
_entry.id   AF-A0A1Q3W9Q9-F1
#
_cell.length_a   1.000
_cell.length_b   1.000
_cell.length_c   1.000
_cell.angle_alpha   90.00
_cell.angle_beta   90.00
_cell.angle_gamma   90.00
#
_symmetry.space_group_name_H-M   'P 1'
#
loop_
_entity.id
_entity.type
_entity.pdbx_description
1 polymer ?
#
loop_
_entity_poly.entity_id
_entity_poly.type
_entity_poly.pdbx_seq_one_letter_code
_entity_poly.pdbx_strand_id
1 'polypeptide(L)'
;MKATLLLLLLPLFFLTSCTDNCERTTTYRKYTSVQLPISDVRQAVSSGTPQPLVEPGKLYVKDQYLFIVEIKKGIHIFDNSDPANPKAISFLSIPGNVDIAVRDNILYADSYIDLVALDISNPTAIKEVNRVETGFTNGLVGRTYWSYDKTSMKIYDQREEIATTTVKTDCEGSFNILPYLIPIAWFGRYYESLAFADGVYNSSQAPKTTTPTTGVGGSMARFAISNNQLYVVSSSTLQLFDITDPAKPTKGKSATLNWNVETIFPYRNSLFIGTTTGMYIYDVTSPAEPKQLAAFSHVRSCDPVVVHDNYAYVTLRGTSTCGVAGTQDVLDVIDISNLSAPRVAKTYPLETPYGLGIDYPTLFVCQGNKGLRVFDASNPLDLKPQQTFANVNAFDVIPISKTLLTIGKDGLYQYDYSNPANLRLLSKIAAQPAY
;
A
#
# COMPACT_ATOMS: atom_id res chain seq x y z
N MET A 1 36.25 -19.31 77.26
CA MET A 1 35.88 -18.13 78.08
C MET A 1 35.19 -17.09 77.18
N LYS A 2 34.23 -16.34 77.73
CA LYS A 2 33.56 -15.17 77.12
C LYS A 2 32.73 -15.40 75.86
N ALA A 3 31.45 -15.67 76.09
CA ALA A 3 30.39 -15.23 75.20
C ALA A 3 30.13 -13.73 75.42
N THR A 4 30.08 -12.92 74.35
CA THR A 4 29.34 -11.64 74.27
C THR A 4 29.37 -11.11 72.84
N LEU A 5 28.26 -11.23 72.10
CA LEU A 5 27.62 -10.12 71.35
C LEU A 5 26.28 -10.56 70.70
N LEU A 6 25.40 -11.21 71.46
CA LEU A 6 24.04 -11.55 71.00
C LEU A 6 23.02 -10.62 71.69
N LEU A 7 22.86 -9.41 71.18
CA LEU A 7 21.68 -8.52 71.32
C LEU A 7 21.99 -7.19 70.59
N LEU A 8 21.27 -6.89 69.48
CA LEU A 8 21.05 -5.55 68.83
C LEU A 8 20.79 -5.59 67.30
N LEU A 9 20.42 -6.73 66.70
CA LEU A 9 20.15 -6.83 65.24
C LEU A 9 18.72 -7.26 64.84
N LEU A 10 17.76 -7.18 65.76
CA LEU A 10 16.34 -6.99 65.44
C LEU A 10 15.96 -5.62 66.05
N PRO A 11 15.59 -4.61 65.24
CA PRO A 11 14.56 -4.74 64.22
C PRO A 11 14.91 -4.06 62.88
N LEU A 12 15.48 -4.81 61.93
CA LEU A 12 15.68 -4.34 60.54
C LEU A 12 14.90 -5.16 59.50
N PHE A 13 14.25 -6.26 59.90
CA PHE A 13 13.42 -7.12 59.04
C PHE A 13 11.97 -6.66 58.87
N PHE A 14 11.60 -5.49 59.41
CA PHE A 14 10.27 -4.88 59.24
C PHE A 14 10.28 -3.60 58.38
N LEU A 15 11.37 -3.32 57.66
CA LEU A 15 11.33 -2.42 56.50
C LEU A 15 10.73 -3.18 55.31
N THR A 16 9.45 -3.54 55.41
CA THR A 16 8.65 -3.93 54.25
C THR A 16 8.62 -2.74 53.30
N SER A 17 9.24 -2.89 52.14
CA SER A 17 9.20 -1.89 51.08
C SER A 17 7.76 -1.51 50.78
N CYS A 18 7.35 -0.30 51.17
CA CYS A 18 6.11 0.29 50.69
C CYS A 18 6.35 0.70 49.24
N THR A 19 5.94 -0.14 48.30
CA THR A 19 5.87 0.25 46.90
C THR A 19 4.65 1.13 46.70
N ASP A 20 4.86 2.37 46.26
CA ASP A 20 3.76 3.26 45.96
C ASP A 20 2.94 2.70 44.79
N ASN A 21 1.62 2.75 44.93
CA ASN A 21 0.70 2.26 43.90
C ASN A 21 0.35 3.41 42.94
N CYS A 22 1.03 3.44 41.81
CA CYS A 22 0.77 4.39 40.72
C CYS A 22 -0.32 3.87 39.78
N GLU A 23 -1.16 4.77 39.27
CA GLU A 23 -1.99 4.49 38.10
C GLU A 23 -1.23 4.88 36.82
N ARG A 24 -0.89 3.88 35.99
CA ARG A 24 -0.17 4.09 34.74
C ARG A 24 -1.08 3.83 33.55
N THR A 25 -1.38 4.89 32.81
CA THR A 25 -2.08 4.81 31.51
C THR A 25 -1.09 4.30 30.47
N THR A 26 -1.40 3.16 29.83
CA THR A 26 -0.58 2.57 28.76
C THR A 26 -1.41 2.35 27.51
N THR A 27 -0.95 2.90 26.39
CA THR A 27 -1.50 2.65 25.06
C THR A 27 -0.73 1.50 24.39
N TYR A 28 -1.45 0.54 23.84
CA TYR A 28 -0.91 -0.65 23.17
C TYR A 28 -1.76 -1.04 21.94
N ARG A 29 -1.23 -1.95 21.12
CA ARG A 29 -1.95 -2.50 19.96
C ARG A 29 -2.66 -3.77 20.37
N LYS A 30 -3.98 -3.81 20.18
CA LYS A 30 -4.82 -4.99 20.41
C LYS A 30 -5.16 -5.62 19.07
N TYR A 31 -4.90 -6.91 18.93
CA TYR A 31 -5.34 -7.69 17.76
C TYR A 31 -6.55 -8.53 18.18
N THR A 32 -7.71 -8.23 17.58
CA THR A 32 -8.94 -9.00 17.80
C THR A 32 -9.15 -9.92 16.60
N SER A 33 -9.25 -11.23 16.85
CA SER A 33 -9.57 -12.19 15.79
C SER A 33 -11.04 -12.04 15.38
N VAL A 34 -11.28 -12.03 14.07
CA VAL A 34 -12.61 -11.94 13.45
C VAL A 34 -12.79 -13.17 12.56
N GLN A 35 -14.00 -13.75 12.56
CA GLN A 35 -14.37 -14.83 11.66
C GLN A 35 -15.57 -14.37 10.84
N LEU A 36 -15.45 -14.40 9.51
CA LEU A 36 -16.48 -13.96 8.58
C LEU A 36 -16.87 -15.12 7.65
N PRO A 37 -18.13 -15.56 7.62
CA PRO A 37 -18.62 -16.42 6.56
C PRO A 37 -18.43 -15.75 5.19
N ILE A 38 -17.98 -16.50 4.17
CA ILE A 38 -17.75 -15.93 2.84
C ILE A 38 -19.03 -15.39 2.19
N SER A 39 -20.20 -15.92 2.57
CA SER A 39 -21.52 -15.37 2.21
C SER A 39 -21.68 -13.91 2.63
N ASP A 40 -21.27 -13.60 3.85
CA ASP A 40 -21.52 -12.32 4.50
C ASP A 40 -20.54 -11.27 3.95
N VAL A 41 -19.29 -11.68 3.70
CA VAL A 41 -18.29 -10.90 2.95
C VAL A 41 -18.80 -10.51 1.57
N ARG A 42 -19.37 -11.47 0.82
CA ARG A 42 -19.89 -11.24 -0.53
C ARG A 42 -21.16 -10.38 -0.54
N GLN A 43 -22.02 -10.47 0.48
CA GLN A 43 -23.23 -9.66 0.61
C GLN A 43 -22.98 -8.24 1.16
N ALA A 44 -21.86 -7.99 1.85
CA ALA A 44 -21.56 -6.69 2.45
C ALA A 44 -21.04 -5.63 1.46
N VAL A 45 -20.73 -6.01 0.21
CA VAL A 45 -20.32 -5.04 -0.82
C VAL A 45 -21.48 -4.11 -1.16
N SER A 46 -21.31 -2.82 -0.88
CA SER A 46 -22.42 -1.86 -0.92
C SER A 46 -21.98 -0.42 -1.13
N SER A 47 -22.68 0.30 -2.00
CA SER A 47 -22.53 1.74 -2.21
C SER A 47 -23.33 2.50 -1.15
N GLY A 48 -22.68 3.44 -0.45
CA GLY A 48 -23.29 4.24 0.62
C GLY A 48 -22.91 5.72 0.56
N THR A 49 -23.44 6.49 1.50
CA THR A 49 -23.11 7.92 1.67
C THR A 49 -21.63 8.11 2.00
N PRO A 50 -21.05 9.31 1.75
CA PRO A 50 -19.70 9.66 2.19
C PRO A 50 -19.43 9.30 3.65
N GLN A 51 -18.22 8.83 3.93
CA GLN A 51 -17.70 8.60 5.28
C GLN A 51 -16.44 9.44 5.50
N PRO A 52 -16.08 9.77 6.75
CA PRO A 52 -14.80 10.38 7.05
C PRO A 52 -13.65 9.42 6.71
N LEU A 53 -12.59 9.96 6.12
CA LEU A 53 -11.32 9.25 5.94
C LEU A 53 -10.69 8.98 7.32
N VAL A 54 -10.23 7.76 7.60
CA VAL A 54 -9.60 7.41 8.90
C VAL A 54 -8.23 6.75 8.70
N GLU A 55 -8.16 5.67 7.93
CA GLU A 55 -6.91 4.96 7.65
C GLU A 55 -6.68 4.86 6.13
N PRO A 56 -6.21 5.96 5.48
CA PRO A 56 -5.93 5.97 4.06
C PRO A 56 -4.84 4.96 3.68
N GLY A 57 -5.15 4.14 2.67
CA GLY A 57 -4.22 3.29 1.96
C GLY A 57 -3.89 3.87 0.60
N LYS A 58 -4.10 3.07 -0.45
CA LYS A 58 -3.72 3.41 -1.83
C LYS A 58 -4.64 4.46 -2.43
N LEU A 59 -4.06 5.20 -3.37
CA LEU A 59 -4.65 6.31 -4.10
C LEU A 59 -4.73 5.90 -5.59
N TYR A 60 -5.87 6.15 -6.22
CA TYR A 60 -6.11 5.92 -7.64
C TYR A 60 -6.95 7.07 -8.23
N VAL A 61 -6.76 7.36 -9.51
CA VAL A 61 -7.46 8.44 -10.24
C VAL A 61 -8.07 7.90 -11.51
N LYS A 62 -9.33 8.25 -11.79
CA LYS A 62 -9.93 8.06 -13.12
C LYS A 62 -10.72 9.32 -13.49
N ASP A 63 -10.35 9.92 -14.61
CA ASP A 63 -10.91 11.18 -15.10
C ASP A 63 -10.84 12.27 -14.00
N GLN A 64 -11.99 12.78 -13.55
CA GLN A 64 -12.13 13.76 -12.48
C GLN A 64 -12.30 13.14 -11.08
N TYR A 65 -12.30 11.80 -10.94
CA TYR A 65 -12.61 11.12 -9.70
C TYR A 65 -11.36 10.61 -8.98
N LEU A 66 -11.31 10.87 -7.68
CA LEU A 66 -10.32 10.30 -6.76
C LEU A 66 -10.92 9.11 -6.02
N PHE A 67 -10.15 8.03 -5.95
CA PHE A 67 -10.47 6.83 -5.18
C PHE A 67 -9.38 6.67 -4.12
N ILE A 68 -9.78 6.73 -2.85
CA ILE A 68 -8.87 6.56 -1.71
C ILE A 68 -9.32 5.32 -0.96
N VAL A 69 -8.49 4.28 -0.96
CA VAL A 69 -8.75 3.04 -0.23
C VAL A 69 -8.73 3.33 1.27
N GLU A 70 -9.75 2.88 1.99
CA GLU A 70 -9.82 2.79 3.44
C GLU A 70 -9.55 1.33 3.82
N ILE A 71 -8.38 1.09 4.41
CA ILE A 71 -7.80 -0.25 4.46
C ILE A 71 -8.75 -1.26 5.14
N LYS A 72 -9.04 -2.35 4.41
CA LYS A 72 -10.00 -3.43 4.72
C LYS A 72 -11.48 -3.06 4.81
N LYS A 73 -11.87 -1.79 4.62
CA LYS A 73 -13.27 -1.34 4.74
C LYS A 73 -13.89 -1.04 3.38
N GLY A 74 -13.13 -0.51 2.43
CA GLY A 74 -13.66 -0.08 1.14
C GLY A 74 -12.95 1.14 0.57
N ILE A 75 -13.67 1.95 -0.20
CA ILE A 75 -13.11 3.03 -1.02
C ILE A 75 -13.92 4.32 -0.80
N HIS A 76 -13.25 5.41 -0.44
CA HIS A 76 -13.81 6.75 -0.48
C HIS A 76 -13.72 7.32 -1.89
N ILE A 77 -14.80 7.92 -2.38
CA ILE A 77 -14.88 8.45 -3.75
C ILE A 77 -15.16 9.95 -3.70
N PHE A 78 -14.33 10.74 -4.38
CA PHE A 78 -14.45 12.19 -4.45
C PHE A 78 -14.53 12.69 -5.90
N ASP A 79 -15.37 13.70 -6.13
CA ASP A 79 -15.33 14.56 -7.32
C ASP A 79 -14.21 15.58 -7.10
N ASN A 80 -13.26 15.59 -8.03
CA ASN A 80 -12.07 16.43 -8.04
C ASN A 80 -11.96 17.26 -9.33
N SER A 81 -13.11 17.58 -9.94
CA SER A 81 -13.22 18.56 -11.03
C SER A 81 -12.69 19.95 -10.64
N ASP A 82 -12.71 20.29 -9.34
CA ASP A 82 -11.95 21.38 -8.74
C ASP A 82 -11.00 20.85 -7.65
N PRO A 83 -9.69 20.69 -7.94
CA PRO A 83 -8.69 20.23 -6.97
C PRO A 83 -8.46 21.16 -5.77
N ALA A 84 -8.95 22.41 -5.80
CA ALA A 84 -8.97 23.28 -4.62
C ALA A 84 -10.17 23.00 -3.70
N ASN A 85 -11.24 22.38 -4.21
CA ASN A 85 -12.47 22.09 -3.46
C ASN A 85 -13.02 20.67 -3.78
N PRO A 86 -12.27 19.58 -3.47
CA PRO A 86 -12.73 18.22 -3.67
C PRO A 86 -14.01 17.91 -2.87
N LYS A 87 -14.96 17.20 -3.48
CA LYS A 87 -16.28 16.89 -2.89
C LYS A 87 -16.44 15.39 -2.69
N ALA A 88 -16.70 14.95 -1.47
CA ALA A 88 -16.98 13.55 -1.20
C ALA A 88 -18.34 13.15 -1.81
N ILE A 89 -18.37 12.07 -2.59
CA ILE A 89 -19.57 11.59 -3.31
C ILE A 89 -20.21 10.43 -2.55
N SER A 90 -19.40 9.43 -2.19
CA SER A 90 -19.85 8.17 -1.65
C SER A 90 -18.72 7.43 -0.92
N PHE A 91 -19.12 6.44 -0.12
CA PHE A 91 -18.23 5.40 0.37
C PHE A 91 -18.70 4.06 -0.18
N LEU A 92 -17.81 3.33 -0.84
CA LEU A 92 -18.08 2.00 -1.36
C LEU A 92 -17.48 0.97 -0.41
N SER A 93 -18.33 0.34 0.40
CA SER A 93 -17.91 -0.69 1.35
C SER A 93 -17.50 -1.95 0.59
N ILE A 94 -16.27 -2.42 0.81
CA ILE A 94 -15.73 -3.67 0.27
C ILE A 94 -14.87 -4.32 1.37
N PRO A 95 -15.36 -5.37 2.05
CA PRO A 95 -14.61 -6.01 3.11
C PRO A 95 -13.30 -6.61 2.60
N GLY A 96 -12.21 -6.31 3.30
CA GLY A 96 -10.86 -6.81 2.99
C GLY A 96 -10.12 -6.02 1.91
N ASN A 97 -10.73 -5.00 1.29
CA ASN A 97 -10.12 -4.26 0.19
C ASN A 97 -8.86 -3.48 0.60
N VAL A 98 -7.84 -3.53 -0.26
CA VAL A 98 -6.57 -2.79 -0.13
C VAL A 98 -6.07 -2.18 -1.45
N ASP A 99 -6.60 -2.63 -2.60
CA ASP A 99 -6.09 -2.25 -3.92
C ASP A 99 -7.21 -2.21 -4.96
N ILE A 100 -6.99 -1.41 -6.00
CA ILE A 100 -7.96 -1.13 -7.04
C ILE A 100 -7.29 -0.85 -8.39
N ALA A 101 -8.02 -1.11 -9.47
CA ALA A 101 -7.77 -0.49 -10.76
C ALA A 101 -9.09 -0.14 -11.44
N VAL A 102 -9.09 0.87 -12.32
CA VAL A 102 -10.30 1.30 -13.04
C VAL A 102 -10.04 1.31 -14.53
N ARG A 103 -10.99 0.72 -15.29
CA ARG A 103 -11.05 0.77 -16.74
C ARG A 103 -12.44 1.18 -17.17
N ASP A 104 -12.51 2.19 -18.01
CA ASP A 104 -13.77 2.82 -18.44
C ASP A 104 -14.59 3.18 -17.19
N ASN A 105 -15.80 2.62 -17.06
CA ASN A 105 -16.65 2.79 -15.90
C ASN A 105 -16.67 1.54 -14.98
N ILE A 106 -15.71 0.63 -15.09
CA ILE A 106 -15.59 -0.53 -14.19
C ILE A 106 -14.39 -0.38 -13.29
N LEU A 107 -14.65 -0.40 -11.97
CA LEU A 107 -13.66 -0.51 -10.92
C LEU A 107 -13.48 -1.98 -10.55
N TYR A 108 -12.24 -2.45 -10.53
CA TYR A 108 -11.83 -3.74 -10.00
C TYR A 108 -11.24 -3.53 -8.60
N ALA A 109 -11.68 -4.33 -7.64
CA ALA A 109 -11.21 -4.29 -6.25
C ALA A 109 -10.93 -5.70 -5.74
N ASP A 110 -9.94 -5.84 -4.84
CA ASP A 110 -9.82 -7.07 -4.06
C ASP A 110 -10.84 -7.11 -2.90
N SER A 111 -11.32 -8.32 -2.59
CA SER A 111 -12.21 -8.61 -1.47
C SER A 111 -11.83 -9.97 -0.89
N TYR A 112 -10.72 -9.98 -0.14
CA TYR A 112 -10.02 -11.18 0.34
C TYR A 112 -9.65 -12.15 -0.80
N ILE A 113 -10.46 -13.19 -1.02
CA ILE A 113 -10.24 -14.21 -2.06
C ILE A 113 -10.81 -13.81 -3.42
N ASP A 114 -11.67 -12.80 -3.48
CA ASP A 114 -12.39 -12.38 -4.68
C ASP A 114 -11.78 -11.15 -5.34
N LEU A 115 -11.84 -11.12 -6.68
CA LEU A 115 -11.80 -9.91 -7.49
C LEU A 115 -13.25 -9.49 -7.75
N VAL A 116 -13.60 -8.27 -7.36
CA VAL A 116 -14.94 -7.70 -7.54
C VAL A 116 -14.90 -6.67 -8.66
N ALA A 117 -15.81 -6.77 -9.64
CA ALA A 117 -16.00 -5.78 -10.69
C ALA A 117 -17.26 -4.95 -10.42
N LEU A 118 -17.10 -3.63 -10.41
CA LEU A 118 -18.10 -2.68 -9.94
C LEU A 118 -18.36 -1.61 -11.01
N ASP A 119 -19.60 -1.46 -11.44
CA ASP A 119 -20.02 -0.38 -12.33
C ASP A 119 -20.11 0.94 -11.56
N ILE A 120 -19.21 1.85 -11.89
CA ILE A 120 -19.07 3.20 -11.32
C ILE A 120 -19.63 4.29 -12.24
N SER A 121 -20.39 3.95 -13.29
CA SER A 121 -21.03 4.92 -14.21
C SER A 121 -21.91 5.94 -13.48
N ASN A 122 -22.45 5.58 -12.33
CA ASN A 122 -23.00 6.52 -11.35
C ASN A 122 -22.25 6.35 -10.01
N PRO A 123 -21.37 7.30 -9.61
CA PRO A 123 -20.58 7.17 -8.39
C PRO A 123 -21.41 7.25 -7.10
N THR A 124 -22.70 7.65 -7.15
CA THR A 124 -23.62 7.62 -6.00
C THR A 124 -24.42 6.32 -5.89
N ALA A 125 -24.40 5.46 -6.91
CA ALA A 125 -25.22 4.24 -6.98
C ALA A 125 -24.45 3.09 -7.64
N ILE A 126 -23.26 2.83 -7.11
CA ILE A 126 -22.31 1.83 -7.62
C ILE A 126 -22.86 0.42 -7.38
N LYS A 127 -22.65 -0.48 -8.34
CA LYS A 127 -23.17 -1.86 -8.31
C LYS A 127 -22.10 -2.87 -8.64
N GLU A 128 -22.05 -3.95 -7.87
CA GLU A 128 -21.31 -5.15 -8.27
C GLU A 128 -21.95 -5.73 -9.53
N VAL A 129 -21.17 -5.88 -10.60
CA VAL A 129 -21.60 -6.48 -11.87
C VAL A 129 -21.03 -7.87 -12.08
N ASN A 130 -19.90 -8.19 -11.43
CA ASN A 130 -19.28 -9.51 -11.49
C ASN A 130 -18.32 -9.73 -10.31
N ARG A 131 -17.99 -11.00 -10.04
CA ARG A 131 -17.08 -11.45 -9.00
C ARG A 131 -16.40 -12.74 -9.42
N VAL A 132 -15.07 -12.80 -9.31
CA VAL A 132 -14.26 -13.95 -9.70
C VAL A 132 -13.22 -14.25 -8.63
N GLU A 133 -13.06 -15.52 -8.24
CA GLU A 133 -12.05 -15.90 -7.25
C GLU A 133 -10.62 -15.70 -7.77
N THR A 134 -9.86 -14.83 -7.10
CA THR A 134 -8.44 -14.60 -7.39
C THR A 134 -7.62 -15.87 -7.26
N GLY A 135 -7.99 -16.77 -6.35
CA GLY A 135 -7.21 -17.94 -5.96
C GLY A 135 -6.21 -17.67 -4.83
N PHE A 136 -6.05 -16.43 -4.38
CA PHE A 136 -5.37 -16.12 -3.13
C PHE A 136 -6.12 -16.77 -1.97
N THR A 137 -5.39 -17.35 -1.01
CA THR A 137 -6.00 -18.05 0.14
C THR A 137 -5.73 -17.36 1.47
N ASN A 138 -4.87 -16.35 1.50
CA ASN A 138 -4.50 -15.59 2.69
C ASN A 138 -3.76 -14.31 2.30
N GLY A 139 -3.52 -13.44 3.28
CA GLY A 139 -2.53 -12.38 3.16
C GLY A 139 -2.30 -11.56 4.42
N LEU A 140 -1.14 -10.93 4.46
CA LEU A 140 -0.79 -9.90 5.42
C LEU A 140 -1.31 -8.55 4.93
N VAL A 141 -1.82 -7.71 5.84
CA VAL A 141 -2.20 -6.31 5.62
C VAL A 141 -1.58 -5.47 6.74
N GLY A 142 -0.40 -4.90 6.49
CA GLY A 142 0.40 -4.20 7.48
C GLY A 142 0.95 -5.16 8.52
N ARG A 143 0.23 -5.29 9.64
CA ARG A 143 0.53 -6.23 10.74
C ARG A 143 -0.55 -7.28 10.97
N THR A 144 -1.65 -7.21 10.22
CA THR A 144 -2.82 -8.08 10.41
C THR A 144 -2.88 -9.12 9.32
N TYR A 145 -2.89 -10.40 9.68
CA TYR A 145 -3.00 -11.52 8.76
C TYR A 145 -4.44 -12.01 8.61
N TRP A 146 -4.85 -12.33 7.39
CA TRP A 146 -6.09 -13.01 7.07
C TRP A 146 -5.84 -14.34 6.35
N SER A 147 -6.72 -15.33 6.52
CA SER A 147 -6.71 -16.59 5.77
C SER A 147 -8.10 -17.16 5.53
N TYR A 148 -8.27 -17.85 4.41
CA TYR A 148 -9.51 -18.52 4.01
C TYR A 148 -9.41 -20.03 4.27
N ASP A 149 -10.30 -20.57 5.08
CA ASP A 149 -10.52 -22.01 5.17
C ASP A 149 -11.64 -22.44 4.22
N LYS A 150 -11.26 -23.21 3.19
CA LYS A 150 -12.19 -23.80 2.22
C LYS A 150 -13.18 -24.80 2.84
N THR A 151 -12.85 -25.38 3.99
CA THR A 151 -13.67 -26.41 4.66
C THR A 151 -14.84 -25.79 5.41
N SER A 152 -14.58 -24.77 6.24
CA SER A 152 -15.61 -24.03 6.95
C SER A 152 -16.22 -22.86 6.15
N MET A 153 -15.66 -22.55 4.97
CA MET A 153 -16.03 -21.40 4.12
C MET A 153 -15.96 -20.06 4.86
N LYS A 154 -14.91 -19.89 5.68
CA LYS A 154 -14.70 -18.70 6.52
C LYS A 154 -13.39 -18.00 6.22
N ILE A 155 -13.44 -16.68 6.20
CA ILE A 155 -12.29 -15.81 6.36
C ILE A 155 -12.02 -15.67 7.86
N TYR A 156 -10.80 -15.99 8.26
CA TYR A 156 -10.22 -15.63 9.55
C TYR A 156 -9.40 -14.38 9.32
N ASP A 157 -9.68 -13.29 10.04
CA ASP A 157 -8.94 -12.04 9.95
C ASP A 157 -8.56 -11.51 11.34
N GLN A 158 -7.68 -10.52 11.36
CA GLN A 158 -7.27 -9.76 12.53
C GLN A 158 -7.65 -8.29 12.34
N ARG A 159 -8.42 -7.75 13.28
CA ARG A 159 -8.63 -6.30 13.44
C ARG A 159 -7.57 -5.76 14.39
N GLU A 160 -6.79 -4.79 13.94
CA GLU A 160 -5.92 -4.01 14.84
C GLU A 160 -6.70 -2.83 15.41
N GLU A 161 -6.67 -2.67 16.73
CA GLU A 161 -7.23 -1.54 17.47
C GLU A 161 -6.13 -0.92 18.34
N ILE A 162 -6.11 0.41 18.47
CA ILE A 162 -5.32 1.08 19.51
C ILE A 162 -6.15 1.04 20.79
N ALA A 163 -5.63 0.40 21.82
CA ALA A 163 -6.29 0.29 23.12
C ALA A 163 -5.45 1.02 24.18
N THR A 164 -6.13 1.76 25.03
CA THR A 164 -5.51 2.40 26.20
C THR A 164 -6.12 1.80 27.45
N THR A 165 -5.28 1.32 28.37
CA THR A 165 -5.74 0.83 29.67
C THR A 165 -4.94 1.50 30.78
N THR A 166 -5.63 1.83 31.87
CA THR A 166 -5.00 2.26 33.12
C THR A 166 -4.85 1.05 34.02
N VAL A 167 -3.62 0.73 34.40
CA VAL A 167 -3.33 -0.29 35.42
C VAL A 167 -2.87 0.37 36.71
N LYS A 168 -3.16 -0.27 37.84
CA LYS A 168 -2.44 -0.02 39.09
C LYS A 168 -1.16 -0.85 39.05
N THR A 169 -0.02 -0.19 39.21
CA THR A 169 1.31 -0.80 39.19
C THR A 169 2.17 -0.18 40.29
N ASP A 170 3.18 -0.92 40.73
CA ASP A 170 4.32 -0.36 41.44
C ASP A 170 4.93 0.78 40.63
N CYS A 171 5.14 1.94 41.24
CA CYS A 171 5.77 3.11 40.62
C CYS A 171 7.23 2.81 40.18
N GLU A 172 7.94 1.97 40.92
CA GLU A 172 9.35 1.61 40.68
C GLU A 172 9.50 0.28 39.89
N GLY A 173 8.39 -0.40 39.62
CA GLY A 173 8.35 -1.70 38.96
C GLY A 173 8.63 -1.64 37.45
N SER A 174 9.50 -2.54 36.96
CA SER A 174 9.71 -2.75 35.52
C SER A 174 8.48 -3.36 34.85
N PHE A 175 7.65 -2.51 34.23
CA PHE A 175 6.36 -2.91 33.68
C PHE A 175 6.47 -3.49 32.26
N ASN A 176 6.45 -4.82 32.16
CA ASN A 176 6.59 -5.58 30.91
C ASN A 176 5.30 -5.64 30.05
N ILE A 177 4.78 -4.50 29.62
CA ILE A 177 3.97 -4.43 28.39
C ILE A 177 4.82 -3.74 27.33
N LEU A 178 4.99 -4.38 26.16
CA LEU A 178 5.66 -3.77 25.01
C LEU A 178 4.96 -2.45 24.66
N PRO A 179 5.60 -1.27 24.90
CA PRO A 179 4.94 -0.01 24.67
C PRO A 179 4.76 0.25 23.17
N TYR A 180 3.82 1.13 22.83
CA TYR A 180 3.49 1.64 21.50
C TYR A 180 4.67 2.13 20.62
N LEU A 181 5.88 2.20 21.18
CA LEU A 181 7.07 2.93 20.72
C LEU A 181 8.05 2.13 19.86
N ILE A 182 7.66 0.99 19.28
CA ILE A 182 8.36 0.46 18.09
C ILE A 182 7.60 0.95 16.85
N PRO A 183 8.02 2.06 16.21
CA PRO A 183 7.48 2.47 14.92
C PRO A 183 8.00 1.53 13.82
N ILE A 184 7.47 0.31 13.78
CA ILE A 184 7.33 -0.41 12.51
C ILE A 184 6.43 0.50 11.68
N ALA A 185 7.00 1.07 10.61
CA ALA A 185 6.51 2.32 10.06
C ALA A 185 5.03 2.23 9.62
N TRP A 186 4.34 3.36 9.67
CA TRP A 186 2.99 3.48 9.14
C TRP A 186 3.11 3.54 7.62
N PHE A 187 3.30 2.39 6.99
CA PHE A 187 2.99 2.20 5.57
C PHE A 187 1.47 2.25 5.41
N GLY A 188 0.98 2.44 4.17
CA GLY A 188 -0.39 2.09 3.76
C GLY A 188 -0.59 0.57 3.80
N ARG A 189 -0.49 0.01 5.02
CA ARG A 189 -0.48 -1.40 5.45
C ARG A 189 -0.10 -2.42 4.36
N TYR A 190 1.20 -2.69 4.23
CA TYR A 190 1.82 -3.79 3.46
C TYR A 190 0.88 -4.94 3.08
N TYR A 191 0.63 -5.16 1.79
CA TYR A 191 -0.14 -6.33 1.37
C TYR A 191 0.75 -7.45 0.86
N GLU A 192 0.83 -8.58 1.57
CA GLU A 192 1.56 -9.78 1.14
C GLU A 192 0.61 -11.00 1.15
N SER A 193 0.06 -11.41 0.00
CA SER A 193 -0.80 -12.61 -0.08
C SER A 193 -0.02 -13.88 -0.42
N LEU A 194 0.10 -14.81 0.53
CA LEU A 194 1.01 -15.97 0.48
C LEU A 194 0.32 -17.23 -0.08
N ALA A 195 0.39 -17.41 -1.40
CA ALA A 195 0.10 -18.65 -2.13
C ALA A 195 -1.37 -19.00 -2.52
N PHE A 196 -1.40 -19.84 -3.56
CA PHE A 196 -2.56 -20.42 -4.25
C PHE A 196 -2.72 -21.91 -3.94
N ALA A 197 -3.90 -22.45 -4.27
CA ALA A 197 -4.06 -23.87 -4.59
C ALA A 197 -4.47 -24.01 -6.06
N ASP A 198 -3.78 -24.87 -6.82
CA ASP A 198 -3.90 -24.99 -8.28
C ASP A 198 -5.30 -25.40 -8.78
N GLY A 199 -5.64 -24.90 -9.98
CA GLY A 199 -6.85 -25.25 -10.71
C GLY A 199 -6.80 -24.77 -12.17
N VAL A 200 -6.98 -25.69 -13.11
CA VAL A 200 -6.92 -25.48 -14.58
C VAL A 200 -8.34 -25.30 -15.15
N TYR A 201 -8.57 -24.48 -16.21
CA TYR A 201 -9.42 -24.79 -17.41
C TYR A 201 -9.58 -23.61 -18.42
N ASN A 202 -10.39 -23.82 -19.48
CA ASN A 202 -10.27 -23.27 -20.86
C ASN A 202 -11.08 -21.99 -21.22
N SER A 203 -10.72 -21.40 -22.37
CA SER A 203 -11.16 -20.11 -22.95
C SER A 203 -12.30 -20.15 -23.99
N SER A 204 -12.97 -19.00 -24.28
CA SER A 204 -13.34 -18.58 -25.66
C SER A 204 -13.74 -17.08 -25.79
N GLN A 205 -13.92 -16.59 -27.03
CA GLN A 205 -13.66 -15.22 -27.55
C GLN A 205 -14.72 -14.11 -27.32
N ALA A 206 -14.31 -12.86 -27.62
CA ALA A 206 -15.06 -11.59 -27.52
C ALA A 206 -15.50 -10.98 -28.88
N PRO A 207 -16.40 -9.97 -28.86
CA PRO A 207 -16.05 -8.60 -29.28
C PRO A 207 -16.76 -7.51 -28.40
N LYS A 208 -16.60 -6.18 -28.53
CA LYS A 208 -15.96 -5.27 -29.52
C LYS A 208 -15.50 -3.95 -28.83
N THR A 209 -14.91 -3.00 -29.57
CA THR A 209 -14.17 -1.84 -29.04
C THR A 209 -14.88 -0.46 -29.10
N THR A 210 -15.01 0.20 -27.95
CA THR A 210 -14.67 1.63 -27.78
C THR A 210 -13.20 1.74 -27.35
N THR A 211 -12.52 2.87 -27.59
CA THR A 211 -11.13 3.06 -27.11
C THR A 211 -11.12 3.11 -25.58
N PRO A 212 -10.53 2.12 -24.89
CA PRO A 212 -10.65 2.03 -23.43
C PRO A 212 -9.79 3.08 -22.74
N THR A 213 -10.30 3.62 -21.63
CA THR A 213 -9.59 4.58 -20.78
C THR A 213 -9.27 3.93 -19.44
N THR A 214 -7.99 3.82 -19.08
CA THR A 214 -7.57 3.31 -17.76
C THR A 214 -7.28 4.48 -16.83
N GLY A 215 -7.49 4.28 -15.53
CA GLY A 215 -7.03 5.24 -14.53
C GLY A 215 -5.54 5.10 -14.22
N VAL A 216 -5.08 5.95 -13.30
CA VAL A 216 -3.68 6.02 -12.84
C VAL A 216 -3.65 5.64 -11.36
N GLY A 217 -2.81 4.66 -11.00
CA GLY A 217 -2.50 4.30 -9.62
C GLY A 217 -1.17 4.90 -9.17
N GLY A 218 -0.98 4.99 -7.86
CA GLY A 218 0.30 5.36 -7.27
C GLY A 218 1.35 4.26 -7.42
N SER A 219 2.60 4.58 -7.08
CA SER A 219 3.73 3.66 -7.20
C SER A 219 3.64 2.42 -6.31
N MET A 220 2.72 2.41 -5.34
CA MET A 220 2.44 1.26 -4.47
C MET A 220 1.35 0.32 -5.01
N ALA A 221 0.86 0.51 -6.24
CA ALA A 221 -0.17 -0.36 -6.83
C ALA A 221 0.29 -1.82 -6.94
N ARG A 222 -0.63 -2.76 -6.72
CA ARG A 222 -0.49 -4.21 -7.02
C ARG A 222 -1.45 -4.67 -8.11
N PHE A 223 -2.29 -3.75 -8.59
CA PHE A 223 -3.16 -3.91 -9.74
C PHE A 223 -2.61 -3.03 -10.86
N ALA A 224 -2.34 -3.62 -12.03
CA ALA A 224 -1.96 -2.88 -13.24
C ALA A 224 -2.86 -3.31 -14.39
N ILE A 225 -3.24 -2.36 -15.25
CA ILE A 225 -3.95 -2.67 -16.49
C ILE A 225 -3.03 -2.33 -17.67
N SER A 226 -2.88 -3.27 -18.60
CA SER A 226 -2.31 -2.99 -19.93
C SER A 226 -3.17 -3.67 -20.99
N ASN A 227 -3.55 -2.90 -22.02
CA ASN A 227 -4.52 -3.32 -23.03
C ASN A 227 -5.80 -3.91 -22.38
N ASN A 228 -6.23 -5.11 -22.77
CA ASN A 228 -7.41 -5.77 -22.21
C ASN A 228 -7.08 -6.72 -21.05
N GLN A 229 -5.97 -6.52 -20.35
CA GLN A 229 -5.52 -7.40 -19.29
C GLN A 229 -5.38 -6.64 -17.96
N LEU A 230 -6.05 -7.13 -16.92
CA LEU A 230 -5.73 -6.80 -15.53
C LEU A 230 -4.68 -7.78 -15.02
N TYR A 231 -3.64 -7.24 -14.39
CA TYR A 231 -2.58 -7.96 -13.70
C TYR A 231 -2.69 -7.66 -12.21
N VAL A 232 -2.77 -8.71 -11.39
CA VAL A 232 -2.83 -8.60 -9.93
C VAL A 232 -1.68 -9.38 -9.32
N VAL A 233 -0.85 -8.73 -8.49
CA VAL A 233 0.27 -9.40 -7.82
C VAL A 233 -0.01 -9.79 -6.37
N SER A 234 0.12 -11.08 -6.09
CA SER A 234 0.40 -11.68 -4.77
C SER A 234 1.88 -11.52 -4.43
N SER A 235 2.31 -11.77 -3.19
CA SER A 235 3.74 -11.78 -2.84
C SER A 235 4.56 -12.80 -3.66
N SER A 236 3.91 -13.85 -4.18
CA SER A 236 4.56 -14.90 -4.95
C SER A 236 3.89 -15.26 -6.28
N THR A 237 2.96 -14.44 -6.79
CA THR A 237 2.23 -14.77 -8.03
C THR A 237 1.74 -13.53 -8.76
N LEU A 238 1.91 -13.51 -10.08
CA LEU A 238 1.21 -12.64 -11.02
C LEU A 238 -0.05 -13.38 -11.50
N GLN A 239 -1.25 -12.94 -11.13
CA GLN A 239 -2.52 -13.47 -11.63
C GLN A 239 -3.10 -12.53 -12.68
N LEU A 240 -3.52 -13.09 -13.82
CA LEU A 240 -4.10 -12.33 -14.92
C LEU A 240 -5.62 -12.48 -14.95
N PHE A 241 -6.31 -11.42 -15.40
CA PHE A 241 -7.73 -11.47 -15.74
C PHE A 241 -7.97 -10.76 -17.08
N ASP A 242 -8.60 -11.43 -18.03
CA ASP A 242 -9.03 -10.81 -19.29
C ASP A 242 -10.24 -9.93 -19.00
N ILE A 243 -10.13 -8.65 -19.38
CA ILE A 243 -11.12 -7.60 -19.18
C ILE A 243 -11.55 -6.98 -20.52
N THR A 244 -11.58 -7.79 -21.58
CA THR A 244 -12.09 -7.40 -22.90
C THR A 244 -13.58 -7.02 -22.85
N ASP A 245 -14.37 -7.72 -22.03
CA ASP A 245 -15.61 -7.20 -21.46
C ASP A 245 -15.28 -6.68 -20.05
N PRO A 246 -15.17 -5.37 -19.82
CA PRO A 246 -14.78 -4.85 -18.51
C PRO A 246 -15.74 -5.29 -17.39
N ALA A 247 -17.03 -5.42 -17.69
CA ALA A 247 -18.03 -5.83 -16.70
C ALA A 247 -17.99 -7.34 -16.42
N LYS A 248 -17.20 -8.12 -17.16
CA LYS A 248 -17.04 -9.57 -16.97
C LYS A 248 -15.56 -9.98 -17.03
N PRO A 249 -14.74 -9.63 -16.02
CA PRO A 249 -13.39 -10.15 -15.92
C PRO A 249 -13.43 -11.69 -15.95
N THR A 250 -12.50 -12.32 -16.66
CA THR A 250 -12.34 -13.78 -16.64
C THR A 250 -10.93 -14.13 -16.21
N LYS A 251 -10.81 -15.11 -15.29
CA LYS A 251 -9.51 -15.51 -14.74
C LYS A 251 -8.66 -16.16 -15.82
N GLY A 252 -7.51 -15.56 -16.11
CA GLY A 252 -6.51 -16.06 -17.05
C GLY A 252 -5.42 -16.87 -16.37
N LYS A 253 -4.28 -16.97 -17.07
CA LYS A 253 -3.07 -17.65 -16.58
C LYS A 253 -2.51 -16.96 -15.31
N SER A 254 -1.60 -17.65 -14.64
CA SER A 254 -0.76 -17.09 -13.60
C SER A 254 0.73 -17.36 -13.88
N ALA A 255 1.61 -16.59 -13.25
CA ALA A 255 3.05 -16.83 -13.25
C ALA A 255 3.59 -16.72 -11.81
N THR A 256 4.43 -17.68 -11.40
CA THR A 256 5.06 -17.68 -10.08
C THR A 256 6.17 -16.62 -10.00
N LEU A 257 6.22 -15.89 -8.89
CA LEU A 257 7.23 -14.89 -8.58
C LEU A 257 7.89 -15.26 -7.24
N ASN A 258 9.22 -15.13 -7.13
CA ASN A 258 9.97 -15.79 -6.03
C ASN A 258 10.65 -14.83 -5.04
N TRP A 259 10.44 -13.52 -5.15
CA TRP A 259 11.23 -12.50 -4.43
C TRP A 259 10.42 -11.60 -3.47
N ASN A 260 9.24 -12.05 -3.04
CA ASN A 260 8.28 -11.30 -2.22
C ASN A 260 7.91 -9.94 -2.86
N VAL A 261 6.96 -10.01 -3.79
CA VAL A 261 6.51 -8.90 -4.63
C VAL A 261 5.74 -7.87 -3.83
N GLU A 262 6.07 -6.60 -4.01
CA GLU A 262 5.46 -5.45 -3.33
C GLU A 262 4.57 -4.61 -4.26
N THR A 263 5.00 -4.38 -5.50
CA THR A 263 4.40 -3.41 -6.43
C THR A 263 4.40 -3.91 -7.89
N ILE A 264 3.57 -3.29 -8.74
CA ILE A 264 3.55 -3.48 -10.18
C ILE A 264 3.30 -2.14 -10.89
N PHE A 265 4.20 -1.76 -11.79
CA PHE A 265 4.13 -0.53 -12.58
C PHE A 265 4.08 -0.86 -14.08
N PRO A 266 2.97 -0.58 -14.79
CA PRO A 266 2.90 -0.74 -16.23
C PRO A 266 3.54 0.46 -16.94
N TYR A 267 4.44 0.19 -17.90
CA TYR A 267 5.01 1.23 -18.76
C TYR A 267 5.21 0.69 -20.18
N ARG A 268 4.54 1.31 -21.16
CA ARG A 268 4.49 0.85 -22.56
C ARG A 268 4.08 -0.64 -22.62
N ASN A 269 4.83 -1.47 -23.34
CA ASN A 269 4.62 -2.92 -23.43
C ASN A 269 5.35 -3.69 -22.32
N SER A 270 5.58 -3.09 -21.14
CA SER A 270 6.30 -3.76 -20.06
C SER A 270 5.65 -3.58 -18.70
N LEU A 271 5.83 -4.58 -17.83
CA LEU A 271 5.52 -4.54 -16.41
C LEU A 271 6.82 -4.56 -15.62
N PHE A 272 6.97 -3.59 -14.72
CA PHE A 272 8.05 -3.51 -13.75
C PHE A 272 7.47 -3.92 -12.41
N ILE A 273 7.91 -5.06 -11.88
CA ILE A 273 7.36 -5.66 -10.67
C ILE A 273 8.42 -5.52 -9.57
N GLY A 274 8.21 -4.58 -8.64
CA GLY A 274 9.09 -4.35 -7.51
C GLY A 274 8.90 -5.42 -6.43
N THR A 275 10.00 -5.89 -5.85
CA THR A 275 10.03 -6.96 -4.87
C THR A 275 11.10 -6.66 -3.82
N THR A 276 10.98 -7.26 -2.63
CA THR A 276 11.89 -6.92 -1.52
C THR A 276 13.38 -7.24 -1.74
N THR A 277 13.78 -7.84 -2.87
CA THR A 277 15.20 -8.14 -3.20
C THR A 277 15.55 -7.84 -4.66
N GLY A 278 14.66 -7.19 -5.41
CA GLY A 278 14.87 -6.96 -6.83
C GLY A 278 13.65 -6.41 -7.57
N MET A 279 13.78 -6.37 -8.88
CA MET A 279 12.72 -6.00 -9.80
C MET A 279 12.67 -7.01 -10.95
N TYR A 280 11.49 -7.57 -11.23
CA TYR A 280 11.26 -8.28 -12.48
C TYR A 280 10.83 -7.31 -13.57
N ILE A 281 11.30 -7.54 -14.79
CA ILE A 281 10.82 -6.86 -16.00
C ILE A 281 10.16 -7.91 -16.88
N TYR A 282 8.88 -7.71 -17.21
CA TYR A 282 8.10 -8.56 -18.11
C TYR A 282 7.69 -7.80 -19.36
N ASP A 283 7.77 -8.45 -20.52
CA ASP A 283 7.12 -8.02 -21.76
C ASP A 283 5.63 -8.42 -21.73
N VAL A 284 4.76 -7.47 -22.10
CA VAL A 284 3.31 -7.64 -22.24
C VAL A 284 2.80 -7.27 -23.63
N THR A 285 3.67 -7.33 -24.66
CA THR A 285 3.27 -7.25 -26.07
C THR A 285 2.22 -8.32 -26.44
N SER A 286 2.26 -9.48 -25.76
CA SER A 286 1.15 -10.45 -25.70
C SER A 286 0.53 -10.45 -24.29
N PRO A 287 -0.52 -9.66 -24.01
CA PRO A 287 -0.95 -9.39 -22.64
C PRO A 287 -1.32 -10.62 -21.80
N ALA A 288 -1.98 -11.61 -22.43
CA ALA A 288 -2.39 -12.87 -21.78
C ALA A 288 -1.23 -13.86 -21.55
N GLU A 289 -0.04 -13.60 -22.11
CA GLU A 289 1.14 -14.46 -22.04
C GLU A 289 2.40 -13.62 -21.72
N PRO A 290 2.47 -13.01 -20.53
CA PRO A 290 3.56 -12.11 -20.16
C PRO A 290 4.88 -12.89 -20.07
N LYS A 291 5.93 -12.36 -20.71
CA LYS A 291 7.23 -13.01 -20.79
C LYS A 291 8.26 -12.28 -19.95
N GLN A 292 8.89 -12.95 -18.98
CA GLN A 292 9.98 -12.36 -18.22
C GLN A 292 11.16 -12.03 -19.16
N LEU A 293 11.58 -10.76 -19.17
CA LEU A 293 12.76 -10.26 -19.91
C LEU A 293 14.01 -10.28 -19.03
N ALA A 294 13.87 -9.82 -17.78
CA ALA A 294 14.95 -9.74 -16.82
C ALA A 294 14.45 -9.93 -15.38
N ALA A 295 15.40 -10.24 -14.50
CA ALA A 295 15.23 -10.17 -13.05
C ALA A 295 16.48 -9.46 -12.50
N PHE A 296 16.31 -8.21 -12.06
CA PHE A 296 17.36 -7.36 -11.53
C PHE A 296 17.40 -7.48 -10.00
N SER A 297 18.51 -7.93 -9.42
CA SER A 297 18.66 -8.08 -7.97
C SER A 297 19.39 -6.90 -7.32
N HIS A 298 18.90 -6.42 -6.19
CA HIS A 298 19.58 -5.44 -5.33
C HIS A 298 19.55 -5.89 -3.86
N VAL A 299 20.02 -5.04 -2.95
CA VAL A 299 19.92 -5.29 -1.49
C VAL A 299 18.47 -5.43 -1.05
N ARG A 300 18.21 -6.17 0.03
CA ARG A 300 16.83 -6.36 0.52
C ARG A 300 16.24 -5.01 0.99
N SER A 301 15.07 -4.62 0.50
CA SER A 301 14.53 -3.26 0.60
C SER A 301 13.00 -3.18 0.36
N CYS A 302 12.41 -1.97 0.40
CA CYS A 302 11.05 -1.64 -0.03
C CYS A 302 11.09 -0.84 -1.33
N ASP A 303 10.55 -1.36 -2.42
CA ASP A 303 11.01 -0.97 -3.75
C ASP A 303 9.87 -0.62 -4.73
N PRO A 304 9.10 0.45 -4.47
CA PRO A 304 8.23 1.04 -5.49
C PRO A 304 9.08 1.62 -6.63
N VAL A 305 8.56 1.50 -7.84
CA VAL A 305 9.25 1.86 -9.08
C VAL A 305 8.36 2.75 -9.96
N VAL A 306 8.96 3.77 -10.56
CA VAL A 306 8.36 4.49 -11.70
C VAL A 306 9.36 4.58 -12.84
N VAL A 307 8.85 4.65 -14.07
CA VAL A 307 9.67 4.57 -15.29
C VAL A 307 9.41 5.75 -16.19
N HIS A 308 10.49 6.32 -16.74
CA HIS A 308 10.42 7.29 -17.83
C HIS A 308 11.53 7.01 -18.86
N ASP A 309 11.12 6.81 -20.11
CA ASP A 309 11.97 6.45 -21.25
C ASP A 309 12.94 5.30 -20.96
N ASN A 310 14.22 5.60 -20.81
CA ASN A 310 15.31 4.64 -20.65
C ASN A 310 15.73 4.47 -19.19
N TYR A 311 15.00 5.05 -18.23
CA TYR A 311 15.35 5.02 -16.81
C TYR A 311 14.18 4.57 -15.94
N ALA A 312 14.44 3.58 -15.08
CA ALA A 312 13.61 3.26 -13.93
C ALA A 312 14.20 3.94 -12.69
N TYR A 313 13.33 4.56 -11.90
CA TYR A 313 13.63 5.17 -10.62
C TYR A 313 13.08 4.25 -9.54
N VAL A 314 13.94 3.79 -8.63
CA VAL A 314 13.57 2.86 -7.56
C VAL A 314 14.08 3.41 -6.24
N THR A 315 13.16 3.73 -5.33
CA THR A 315 13.55 4.04 -3.95
C THR A 315 13.91 2.75 -3.23
N LEU A 316 15.06 2.73 -2.54
CA LEU A 316 15.42 1.64 -1.64
C LEU A 316 15.43 2.17 -0.19
N ARG A 317 14.90 1.39 0.77
CA ARG A 317 14.90 1.74 2.21
C ARG A 317 15.32 0.57 3.11
N GLY A 318 16.35 0.81 3.92
CA GLY A 318 16.96 -0.13 4.86
C GLY A 318 16.27 -0.29 6.21
N THR A 319 14.93 -0.31 6.25
CA THR A 319 14.16 -0.58 7.49
C THR A 319 13.96 -2.08 7.72
N SER A 320 13.84 -2.51 8.98
CA SER A 320 13.69 -3.93 9.35
C SER A 320 12.46 -4.65 8.77
N THR A 321 11.45 -3.91 8.30
CA THR A 321 10.18 -4.48 7.83
C THR A 321 10.35 -5.16 6.45
N CYS A 322 10.86 -4.43 5.46
CA CYS A 322 11.10 -4.92 4.10
C CYS A 322 12.58 -5.07 3.75
N GLY A 323 13.51 -4.40 4.45
CA GLY A 323 14.94 -4.42 4.16
C GLY A 323 15.81 -4.99 5.26
N VAL A 324 17.13 -4.77 5.16
CA VAL A 324 18.08 -5.09 6.24
C VAL A 324 18.35 -3.82 7.05
N ALA A 325 18.04 -3.85 8.34
CA ALA A 325 18.27 -2.73 9.26
C ALA A 325 19.75 -2.29 9.21
N GLY A 326 20.00 -1.02 8.90
CA GLY A 326 21.35 -0.45 8.78
C GLY A 326 21.92 -0.43 7.35
N THR A 327 21.18 -0.88 6.34
CA THR A 327 21.47 -0.53 4.94
C THR A 327 21.10 0.93 4.65
N GLN A 328 21.74 1.55 3.66
CA GLN A 328 21.49 2.96 3.33
C GLN A 328 20.18 3.13 2.57
N ASP A 329 19.43 4.17 2.95
CA ASP A 329 18.25 4.65 2.25
C ASP A 329 18.69 5.43 0.99
N VAL A 330 18.23 5.01 -0.19
CA VAL A 330 18.69 5.57 -1.47
C VAL A 330 17.56 5.68 -2.50
N LEU A 331 17.85 6.39 -3.58
CA LEU A 331 17.17 6.31 -4.87
C LEU A 331 18.16 5.79 -5.90
N ASP A 332 17.90 4.60 -6.42
CA ASP A 332 18.61 4.05 -7.56
C ASP A 332 17.95 4.49 -8.86
N VAL A 333 18.78 4.95 -9.78
CA VAL A 333 18.44 5.23 -11.17
C VAL A 333 19.04 4.12 -12.01
N ILE A 334 18.17 3.27 -12.56
CA ILE A 334 18.52 2.08 -13.33
C ILE A 334 18.33 2.40 -14.81
N ASP A 335 19.41 2.25 -15.59
CA ASP A 335 19.34 2.29 -17.05
C ASP A 335 18.68 0.99 -17.56
N ILE A 336 17.54 1.15 -18.21
CA ILE A 336 16.69 0.11 -18.78
C ILE A 336 16.61 0.19 -20.32
N SER A 337 17.54 0.92 -20.97
CA SER A 337 17.65 0.99 -22.44
C SER A 337 17.74 -0.39 -23.12
N ASN A 338 18.22 -1.39 -22.38
CA ASN A 338 18.03 -2.81 -22.68
C ASN A 338 17.24 -3.46 -21.54
N LEU A 339 15.95 -3.73 -21.76
CA LEU A 339 15.03 -4.35 -20.79
C LEU A 339 15.46 -5.76 -20.35
N SER A 340 16.30 -6.45 -21.13
CA SER A 340 16.86 -7.76 -20.76
C SER A 340 18.19 -7.68 -20.00
N ALA A 341 18.78 -6.47 -19.88
CA ALA A 341 20.05 -6.23 -19.17
C ALA A 341 20.04 -4.86 -18.44
N PRO A 342 19.10 -4.64 -17.50
CA PRO A 342 19.05 -3.43 -16.69
C PRO A 342 20.29 -3.30 -15.79
N ARG A 343 20.76 -2.07 -15.55
CA ARG A 343 21.93 -1.79 -14.71
C ARG A 343 21.80 -0.49 -13.93
N VAL A 344 22.33 -0.44 -12.70
CA VAL A 344 22.41 0.82 -11.94
C VAL A 344 23.28 1.81 -12.71
N ALA A 345 22.72 2.97 -13.02
CA ALA A 345 23.44 4.08 -13.64
C ALA A 345 23.90 5.10 -12.59
N LYS A 346 23.10 5.32 -11.54
CA LYS A 346 23.42 6.22 -10.43
C LYS A 346 22.63 5.85 -9.17
N THR A 347 23.22 6.10 -8.01
CA THR A 347 22.59 6.00 -6.70
C THR A 347 22.65 7.37 -6.00
N TYR A 348 21.56 7.78 -5.36
CA TYR A 348 21.44 9.01 -4.59
C TYR A 348 21.02 8.71 -3.15
N PRO A 349 21.67 9.30 -2.12
CA PRO A 349 21.23 9.11 -0.74
C PRO A 349 19.90 9.83 -0.46
N LEU A 350 18.99 9.14 0.23
CA LEU A 350 17.72 9.65 0.72
C LEU A 350 17.59 9.43 2.23
N GLU A 351 16.48 9.89 2.81
CA GLU A 351 16.08 9.54 4.16
C GLU A 351 14.69 8.89 4.12
N THR A 352 14.56 7.66 4.61
CA THR A 352 13.30 6.94 4.78
C THR A 352 12.34 7.00 3.57
N PRO A 353 12.77 6.67 2.34
CA PRO A 353 11.92 6.83 1.16
C PRO A 353 10.77 5.82 1.09
N TYR A 354 9.67 6.24 0.48
CA TYR A 354 8.45 5.47 0.21
C TYR A 354 8.13 5.58 -1.29
N GLY A 355 6.86 5.77 -1.67
CA GLY A 355 6.44 5.91 -3.06
C GLY A 355 7.02 7.14 -3.75
N LEU A 356 6.92 7.13 -5.07
CA LEU A 356 7.48 8.15 -5.95
C LEU A 356 6.60 8.32 -7.19
N GLY A 357 6.72 9.45 -7.87
CA GLY A 357 5.91 9.77 -9.04
C GLY A 357 6.69 10.66 -9.99
N ILE A 358 6.52 10.47 -11.30
CA ILE A 358 7.26 11.25 -12.31
C ILE A 358 6.30 11.84 -13.35
N ASP A 359 6.35 13.16 -13.51
CA ASP A 359 5.84 13.88 -14.67
C ASP A 359 7.03 14.66 -15.25
N TYR A 360 7.74 14.00 -16.18
CA TYR A 360 9.07 14.42 -16.63
C TYR A 360 9.08 15.88 -17.12
N PRO A 361 10.06 16.70 -16.70
CA PRO A 361 11.28 16.34 -15.96
C PRO A 361 11.13 16.34 -14.42
N THR A 362 9.94 16.43 -13.84
CA THR A 362 9.77 16.53 -12.38
C THR A 362 9.58 15.15 -11.74
N LEU A 363 10.44 14.82 -10.78
CA LEU A 363 10.36 13.60 -9.96
C LEU A 363 9.99 13.96 -8.51
N PHE A 364 8.97 13.29 -8.00
CA PHE A 364 8.45 13.43 -6.64
C PHE A 364 8.81 12.17 -5.85
N VAL A 365 9.35 12.33 -4.64
CA VAL A 365 9.71 11.20 -3.76
C VAL A 365 9.15 11.43 -2.36
N CYS A 366 8.30 10.51 -1.91
CA CYS A 366 7.81 10.47 -0.54
C CYS A 366 8.92 10.00 0.40
N GLN A 367 9.07 10.65 1.54
CA GLN A 367 10.07 10.31 2.57
C GLN A 367 9.42 10.12 3.96
N GLY A 368 8.10 9.85 4.01
CA GLY A 368 7.36 9.63 5.25
C GLY A 368 7.46 10.83 6.18
N ASN A 369 7.89 10.61 7.41
CA ASN A 369 8.04 11.67 8.42
C ASN A 369 9.15 12.69 8.10
N LYS A 370 9.95 12.48 7.04
CA LYS A 370 10.89 13.49 6.51
C LYS A 370 10.29 14.35 5.41
N GLY A 371 9.07 14.06 4.96
CA GLY A 371 8.32 14.92 4.05
C GLY A 371 8.05 14.33 2.66
N LEU A 372 7.76 15.23 1.74
CA LEU A 372 7.83 15.03 0.29
C LEU A 372 9.03 15.80 -0.26
N ARG A 373 9.78 15.22 -1.21
CA ARG A 373 10.90 15.88 -1.89
C ARG A 373 10.69 15.93 -3.40
N VAL A 374 11.03 17.06 -4.00
CA VAL A 374 10.87 17.34 -5.43
C VAL A 374 12.25 17.47 -6.07
N PHE A 375 12.45 16.81 -7.21
CA PHE A 375 13.69 16.82 -7.98
C PHE A 375 13.43 17.20 -9.44
N ASP A 376 14.36 17.97 -10.00
CA ASP A 376 14.58 18.04 -11.45
C ASP A 376 15.35 16.78 -11.88
N ALA A 377 14.70 16.00 -12.74
CA ALA A 377 15.20 14.76 -13.33
C ALA A 377 15.51 14.89 -14.83
N SER A 378 15.62 16.12 -15.35
CA SER A 378 16.03 16.38 -16.74
C SER A 378 17.35 15.69 -17.10
N ASN A 379 18.30 15.63 -16.16
CA ASN A 379 19.45 14.74 -16.20
C ASN A 379 19.32 13.63 -15.12
N PRO A 380 19.02 12.37 -15.48
CA PRO A 380 18.89 11.27 -14.52
C PRO A 380 20.20 10.92 -13.78
N LEU A 381 21.35 11.40 -14.27
CA LEU A 381 22.67 11.20 -13.63
C LEU A 381 23.12 12.42 -12.79
N ASP A 382 22.33 13.50 -12.77
CA ASP A 382 22.52 14.73 -11.99
C ASP A 382 21.16 15.28 -11.48
N LEU A 383 20.44 14.48 -10.69
CA LEU A 383 19.17 14.89 -10.06
C LEU A 383 19.36 16.09 -9.12
N LYS A 384 18.61 17.17 -9.36
CA LYS A 384 18.73 18.41 -8.57
C LYS A 384 17.52 18.58 -7.66
N PRO A 385 17.68 18.67 -6.33
CA PRO A 385 16.56 18.93 -5.43
C PRO A 385 16.02 20.35 -5.67
N GLN A 386 14.69 20.46 -5.84
CA GLN A 386 13.98 21.72 -6.06
C GLN A 386 13.28 22.19 -4.78
N GLN A 387 12.54 21.29 -4.09
CA GLN A 387 11.81 21.60 -2.86
C GLN A 387 11.73 20.40 -1.91
N THR A 388 11.50 20.69 -0.62
CA THR A 388 11.25 19.69 0.43
C THR A 388 10.12 20.16 1.36
N PHE A 389 9.13 19.31 1.61
CA PHE A 389 7.95 19.57 2.43
C PHE A 389 7.97 18.74 3.72
N ALA A 390 8.72 19.20 4.73
CA ALA A 390 8.96 18.44 5.98
C ALA A 390 7.68 18.07 6.76
N ASN A 391 6.59 18.84 6.61
CA ASN A 391 5.36 18.68 7.39
C ASN A 391 4.29 17.80 6.70
N VAL A 392 4.65 17.04 5.68
CA VAL A 392 3.75 16.13 4.95
C VAL A 392 4.23 14.71 5.16
N ASN A 393 3.53 13.92 5.98
CA ASN A 393 3.91 12.54 6.25
C ASN A 393 3.51 11.63 5.07
N ALA A 394 4.22 11.78 3.95
CA ALA A 394 3.84 11.28 2.64
C ALA A 394 4.29 9.83 2.40
N PHE A 395 3.43 9.03 1.77
CA PHE A 395 3.72 7.62 1.47
C PHE A 395 3.62 7.28 0.00
N ASP A 396 2.68 7.84 -0.75
CA ASP A 396 2.58 7.66 -2.20
C ASP A 396 2.10 8.94 -2.88
N VAL A 397 2.38 9.05 -4.18
CA VAL A 397 2.10 10.24 -4.98
C VAL A 397 1.59 9.87 -6.38
N ILE A 398 0.69 10.69 -6.91
CA ILE A 398 0.33 10.68 -8.33
C ILE A 398 0.45 12.11 -8.87
N PRO A 399 1.42 12.41 -9.74
CA PRO A 399 1.42 13.63 -10.53
C PRO A 399 0.48 13.44 -11.74
N ILE A 400 -0.54 14.29 -11.86
CA ILE A 400 -1.48 14.26 -13.00
C ILE A 400 -1.91 15.68 -13.38
N SER A 401 -1.78 16.05 -14.66
CA SER A 401 -2.26 17.34 -15.20
C SER A 401 -1.85 18.57 -14.38
N LYS A 402 -0.59 18.63 -13.93
CA LYS A 402 -0.03 19.68 -13.05
C LYS A 402 -0.66 19.80 -11.66
N THR A 403 -1.46 18.81 -11.25
CA THR A 403 -1.90 18.56 -9.87
C THR A 403 -1.19 17.33 -9.27
N LEU A 404 -0.44 17.51 -8.20
CA LEU A 404 0.22 16.44 -7.46
C LEU A 404 -0.68 16.02 -6.31
N LEU A 405 -1.14 14.78 -6.38
CA LEU A 405 -1.85 14.12 -5.31
C LEU A 405 -0.81 13.45 -4.41
N THR A 406 -0.82 13.74 -3.12
CA THR A 406 0.13 13.18 -2.13
C THR A 406 -0.67 12.59 -0.97
N ILE A 407 -0.67 11.26 -0.84
CA ILE A 407 -1.36 10.60 0.27
C ILE A 407 -0.41 10.45 1.47
N GLY A 408 -0.90 10.84 2.65
CA GLY A 408 -0.14 10.81 3.89
C GLY A 408 -0.99 10.43 5.10
N LYS A 409 -0.34 10.38 6.27
CA LYS A 409 -0.95 9.81 7.49
C LYS A 409 -2.24 10.52 7.90
N ASP A 410 -2.30 11.82 7.65
CA ASP A 410 -3.36 12.72 8.07
C ASP A 410 -4.20 13.25 6.89
N GLY A 411 -4.17 12.55 5.75
CA GLY A 411 -5.06 12.78 4.62
C GLY A 411 -4.38 12.85 3.25
N LEU A 412 -5.16 13.20 2.24
CA LEU A 412 -4.68 13.49 0.89
C LEU A 412 -4.44 15.00 0.75
N TYR A 413 -3.24 15.36 0.29
CA TYR A 413 -2.87 16.72 -0.08
C TYR A 413 -2.89 16.86 -1.60
N GLN A 414 -3.32 18.02 -2.10
CA GLN A 414 -3.28 18.35 -3.52
C GLN A 414 -2.43 19.60 -3.74
N TYR A 415 -1.41 19.52 -4.60
CA TYR A 415 -0.53 20.64 -4.94
C TYR A 415 -0.61 20.99 -6.42
N ASP A 416 -0.71 22.26 -6.74
CA ASP A 416 -0.41 22.80 -8.07
C ASP A 416 1.11 22.79 -8.25
N TYR A 417 1.59 22.01 -9.23
CA TYR A 417 3.01 21.93 -9.62
C TYR A 417 3.26 22.51 -11.02
N SER A 418 2.39 23.40 -11.51
CA SER A 418 2.60 24.13 -12.77
C SER A 418 3.95 24.87 -12.81
N ASN A 419 4.46 25.25 -11.63
CA ASN A 419 5.88 25.54 -11.41
C ASN A 419 6.46 24.49 -10.44
N PRO A 420 7.30 23.54 -10.90
CA PRO A 420 7.84 22.47 -10.04
C PRO A 420 8.87 22.98 -9.01
N ALA A 421 9.43 24.18 -9.20
CA ALA A 421 10.27 24.83 -8.20
C ALA A 421 9.46 25.58 -7.12
N ASN A 422 8.13 25.70 -7.28
CA ASN A 422 7.25 26.36 -6.31
C ASN A 422 5.85 25.73 -6.29
N LEU A 423 5.74 24.52 -5.74
CA LEU A 423 4.46 23.85 -5.51
C LEU A 423 3.58 24.65 -4.55
N ARG A 424 2.29 24.79 -4.90
CA ARG A 424 1.29 25.51 -4.11
C ARG A 424 0.20 24.55 -3.64
N LEU A 425 -0.04 24.46 -2.34
CA LEU A 425 -1.14 23.68 -1.80
C LEU A 425 -2.48 24.22 -2.32
N LEU A 426 -3.30 23.34 -2.89
CA LEU A 426 -4.66 23.61 -3.37
C LEU A 426 -5.69 23.22 -2.30
N SER A 427 -5.61 21.99 -1.81
CA SER A 427 -6.55 21.46 -0.81
C SER A 427 -5.94 20.34 0.02
N LYS A 428 -6.65 19.97 1.11
CA LYS A 428 -6.38 18.78 1.92
C LYS A 428 -7.69 18.08 2.27
N ILE A 429 -7.82 16.82 1.88
CA ILE A 429 -8.85 15.90 2.37
C ILE A 429 -8.31 15.27 3.64
N ALA A 430 -8.64 15.83 4.81
CA ALA A 430 -8.08 15.40 6.08
C ALA A 430 -8.58 14.01 6.51
N ALA A 431 -7.66 13.17 6.99
CA ALA A 431 -8.02 11.97 7.74
C ALA A 431 -8.28 12.32 9.22
N GLN A 432 -9.31 11.71 9.80
CA GLN A 432 -9.58 11.81 11.23
C GLN A 432 -8.57 10.97 12.02
N PRO A 433 -8.11 11.42 13.21
CA PRO A 433 -7.24 10.61 14.05
C PRO A 433 -7.90 9.27 14.40
N ALA A 434 -7.14 8.18 14.25
CA ALA A 434 -7.53 6.84 14.69
C ALA A 434 -7.37 6.66 16.22
N TYR A 435 -7.96 7.60 16.97
CA TYR A 435 -7.94 7.77 18.44
C TYR A 435 -6.58 8.11 19.09
#